data_AF-A0ABD5XXP2-F1
#
_entry.id   AF-A0ABD5XXP2-F1
#
_cell.length_a   1.000
_cell.length_b   1.000
_cell.length_c   1.000
_cell.angle_alpha   90.00
_cell.angle_beta   90.00
_cell.angle_gamma   90.00
#
_symmetry.space_group_name_H-M   'P 1'
#
loop_
_entity.id
_entity.type
_entity.pdbx_description
1 polymer ?
#
loop_
_entity_poly.entity_id
_entity_poly.type
_entity_poly.pdbx_seq_one_letter_code
_entity_poly.pdbx_strand_id
1 'polypeptide(L)' 'MTSRPNTNPTGTPTDDFESALETLILESFAEGVAIEGAWEVTPPSSVVPNWRITIEKTDNADTPQDESTFLDE' A
#
# COMPACT_ATOMS: atom_id res chain seq x y z
N MET A 1 15.46 -37.39 4.68
CA MET A 1 14.20 -36.83 4.15
C MET A 1 14.11 -35.39 4.63
N THR A 2 14.38 -34.43 3.75
CA THR A 2 14.30 -33.00 4.07
C THR A 2 12.83 -32.61 4.09
N SER A 3 12.28 -32.32 5.27
CA SER A 3 10.96 -31.72 5.42
C SER A 3 10.99 -30.35 4.75
N ARG A 4 10.31 -30.25 3.60
CA ARG A 4 10.05 -28.95 2.98
C ARG A 4 9.09 -28.20 3.91
N PRO A 5 9.37 -26.95 4.30
CA PRO A 5 8.35 -26.14 4.97
C PRO A 5 7.22 -25.96 3.96
N ASN A 6 6.06 -26.54 4.27
CA ASN A 6 4.84 -26.29 3.55
C ASN A 6 4.39 -24.88 3.98
N THR A 7 4.85 -23.86 3.26
CA THR A 7 4.29 -22.51 3.34
C THR A 7 2.86 -22.61 2.83
N ASN A 8 1.97 -22.97 3.74
CA ASN A 8 0.55 -22.87 3.56
C ASN A 8 0.28 -21.36 3.47
N PRO A 9 -0.16 -20.80 2.32
CA PRO A 9 -0.60 -19.42 2.28
C PRO A 9 -1.83 -19.36 3.19
N THR A 10 -1.62 -18.88 4.41
CA THR A 10 -2.64 -18.85 5.47
C THR A 10 -3.43 -17.54 5.38
N GLY A 11 -3.14 -16.71 4.38
CA GLY A 11 -3.91 -15.52 4.03
C GLY A 11 -5.21 -15.88 3.33
N THR A 12 -6.25 -15.09 3.58
CA THR A 12 -7.41 -15.10 2.70
C THR A 12 -7.03 -14.41 1.38
N PRO A 13 -7.69 -14.69 0.24
CA PRO A 13 -7.37 -14.02 -1.03
C PRO A 13 -7.35 -12.48 -0.97
N THR A 14 -8.07 -11.90 -0.01
CA THR A 14 -8.06 -10.45 0.28
C THR A 14 -6.74 -9.98 0.89
N ASP A 15 -6.14 -10.79 1.78
CA ASP A 15 -4.87 -10.52 2.45
C ASP A 15 -3.70 -10.51 1.46
N ASP A 16 -3.73 -11.45 0.51
CA ASP A 16 -2.75 -11.51 -0.59
C ASP A 16 -2.86 -10.28 -1.50
N PHE A 17 -4.08 -9.82 -1.79
CA PHE A 17 -4.32 -8.62 -2.59
C PHE A 17 -3.86 -7.34 -1.87
N GLU A 18 -4.17 -7.22 -0.58
CA GLU A 18 -3.76 -6.09 0.24
C GLU A 18 -2.23 -5.97 0.32
N SER A 19 -1.55 -7.08 0.56
CA SER A 19 -0.08 -7.15 0.60
C SER A 19 0.56 -6.78 -0.74
N ALA A 20 -0.04 -7.24 -1.85
CA ALA A 20 0.43 -6.90 -3.19
C ALA A 20 0.22 -5.41 -3.52
N LEU A 21 -0.91 -4.83 -3.08
CA LEU A 21 -1.20 -3.41 -3.25
C LEU A 21 -0.24 -2.54 -2.43
N GLU A 22 0.05 -2.92 -1.18
CA GLU A 22 1.02 -2.23 -0.32
C GLU A 22 2.40 -2.21 -0.98
N THR A 23 2.87 -3.38 -1.44
CA THR A 23 4.17 -3.51 -2.11
C THR A 23 4.25 -2.60 -3.35
N LEU A 24 3.22 -2.62 -4.19
CA LEU A 24 3.15 -1.79 -5.40
C LEU A 24 3.24 -0.29 -5.09
N ILE A 25 2.53 0.18 -4.06
CA ILE A 25 2.51 1.59 -3.66
C ILE A 25 3.90 2.00 -3.14
N LEU A 26 4.53 1.17 -2.30
CA LEU A 26 5.86 1.44 -1.74
C LEU A 26 6.94 1.50 -2.83
N GLU A 27 6.94 0.55 -3.77
CA GLU A 27 7.89 0.55 -4.88
C GLU A 27 7.70 1.79 -5.77
N SER A 28 6.46 2.10 -6.15
CA SER A 28 6.15 3.28 -6.97
C SER A 28 6.59 4.59 -6.28
N PHE A 29 6.40 4.68 -4.96
CA PHE A 29 6.87 5.82 -4.17
C PHE A 29 8.40 5.91 -4.16
N ALA A 30 9.10 4.78 -3.98
CA ALA A 30 10.56 4.72 -3.99
C ALA A 30 11.15 5.12 -5.35
N GLU A 31 10.43 4.86 -6.44
CA GLU A 31 10.78 5.30 -7.80
C GLU A 31 10.46 6.78 -8.07
N GLY A 32 9.84 7.49 -7.11
CA GLY A 32 9.49 8.91 -7.24
C GLY A 32 8.24 9.17 -8.08
N VAL A 33 7.40 8.15 -8.29
CA VAL A 33 6.11 8.31 -8.96
C VAL A 33 5.15 9.07 -8.05
N ALA A 34 4.38 10.00 -8.63
CA ALA A 34 3.29 10.64 -7.92
C ALA A 34 2.15 9.64 -7.70
N ILE A 35 2.16 9.00 -6.53
CA ILE A 35 1.19 7.96 -6.12
C ILE A 35 -0.07 8.52 -5.44
N GLU A 36 -0.17 9.83 -5.23
CA GLU A 36 -1.37 10.47 -4.67
C GLU A 36 -2.25 11.00 -5.81
N GLY A 37 -3.52 10.62 -5.83
CA GLY A 37 -4.42 10.97 -6.93
C GLY A 37 -5.60 10.03 -7.12
N ALA A 38 -6.25 10.15 -8.28
CA ALA A 38 -7.36 9.31 -8.70
C ALA A 38 -7.12 8.74 -10.10
N TRP A 39 -7.36 7.44 -10.26
CA TRP A 39 -7.19 6.71 -11.51
C TRP A 39 -8.44 5.92 -11.86
N GLU A 40 -8.73 5.84 -13.15
CA GLU A 40 -9.74 4.95 -13.70
C GLU A 40 -9.06 3.79 -14.42
N VAL A 41 -9.33 2.59 -13.96
CA VAL A 41 -8.88 1.36 -14.61
C VAL A 41 -10.04 0.84 -15.43
N THR A 42 -9.89 0.87 -16.75
CA THR A 42 -10.90 0.46 -17.74
C THR A 42 -10.36 -0.73 -18.53
N PRO A 43 -10.58 -1.97 -18.05
CA PRO A 43 -10.13 -3.16 -18.76
C PRO A 43 -10.81 -3.27 -20.13
N PRO A 44 -10.15 -3.85 -21.15
CA PRO A 44 -10.78 -4.08 -22.46
C PRO A 44 -11.86 -5.17 -22.45
N SER A 45 -12.15 -5.76 -21.30
CA SER A 45 -13.07 -6.89 -21.14
C SER A 45 -14.44 -6.41 -20.69
N SER A 46 -15.49 -6.79 -21.42
CA SER A 46 -16.88 -6.46 -21.08
C SER A 46 -17.44 -7.20 -19.87
N VAL A 47 -16.70 -8.18 -19.33
CA VAL A 47 -17.11 -8.95 -18.14
C VAL A 47 -16.39 -8.48 -16.87
N VAL A 48 -15.40 -7.60 -17.00
CA VAL A 48 -14.69 -7.01 -15.86
C VAL A 48 -15.20 -5.59 -15.67
N PRO A 49 -15.63 -5.20 -14.46
CA PRO A 49 -16.09 -3.83 -14.22
C PRO A 49 -14.91 -2.85 -14.33
N ASN A 50 -15.26 -1.58 -14.57
CA ASN A 50 -14.33 -0.49 -14.42
C ASN A 50 -14.09 -0.22 -12.94
N TRP A 51 -12.87 0.16 -12.59
CA TRP A 51 -12.49 0.49 -11.22
C TRP A 51 -12.05 1.93 -11.13
N ARG A 52 -12.45 2.59 -10.04
CA ARG A 52 -11.93 3.88 -9.64
C ARG A 52 -11.07 3.68 -8.40
N ILE A 53 -9.82 4.10 -8.49
CA ILE A 53 -8.84 4.00 -7.41
C ILE A 53 -8.52 5.43 -6.99
N THR A 54 -8.62 5.71 -5.69
CA THR A 54 -8.19 6.98 -5.09
C THR A 54 -7.14 6.64 -4.04
N ILE A 55 -5.97 7.25 -4.14
CA ILE A 55 -4.91 7.12 -3.14
C ILE A 55 -4.72 8.50 -2.51
N GLU A 56 -4.93 8.56 -1.21
CA GLU A 56 -4.80 9.77 -0.39
C GLU A 56 -3.76 9.49 0.70
N LYS A 57 -2.95 10.50 1.03
CA LYS A 57 -2.10 10.41 2.20
C LYS A 57 -2.96 10.56 3.44
N THR A 58 -2.87 9.61 4.34
CA THR A 58 -3.34 9.77 5.71
C THR A 58 -2.21 10.35 6.54
N ASP A 59 -2.52 11.27 7.45
CA ASP A 59 -1.55 11.67 8.47
C ASP A 59 -1.07 10.41 9.19
N ASN A 60 0.25 10.22 9.26
CA ASN A 60 0.81 9.25 10.19
C ASN A 60 0.42 9.75 11.57
N ALA A 61 -0.53 9.10 12.23
CA ALA A 61 -0.90 9.38 13.61
C ALA A 61 0.21 8.93 14.58
N ASP A 62 1.47 9.25 14.28
CA ASP A 62 2.67 8.98 15.07
C ASP A 62 3.87 9.80 14.55
N THR A 63 3.66 11.04 14.10
CA THR A 63 4.70 12.03 14.43
C THR A 63 4.52 12.31 15.91
N PRO A 64 5.40 11.82 16.81
CA PRO A 64 5.51 12.44 18.12
C PRO A 64 5.70 13.91 17.82
N GLN A 65 4.72 14.72 18.22
CA GLN A 65 4.82 16.16 18.19
C GLN A 65 6.14 16.46 18.86
N ASP A 66 7.12 16.87 18.05
CA ASP A 66 8.47 17.17 18.50
C ASP A 66 8.32 18.38 19.42
N GLU A 67 7.97 18.13 20.67
CA GLU A 67 8.15 19.05 21.78
C GLU A 67 9.66 19.13 22.04
N SER A 68 10.42 19.49 21.00
CA SER A 68 11.53 20.40 21.14
C SER A 68 10.97 21.70 21.71
N THR A 69 10.64 21.67 23.01
CA THR A 69 10.78 22.84 23.85
C THR A 69 12.22 23.27 23.64
N PHE A 70 12.42 24.21 22.73
CA PHE A 70 13.58 25.07 22.71
C PHE A 70 13.65 25.70 24.10
N LEU A 71 14.41 25.08 25.00
CA LEU A 71 14.92 25.75 26.17
C LEU A 71 16.02 26.69 25.66
N ASP A 72 15.59 27.89 25.28
CA ASP A 72 16.45 29.05 25.18
C ASP A 72 17.16 29.28 26.53
N GLU A 73 18.49 29.27 26.45
CA GLU A 73 19.52 29.81 27.37
C GLU A 73 19.55 29.43 28.87
#